data_AF-A0A2H0MHV3-F1
#
_entry.id   AF-A0A2H0MHV3-F1
#
_cell.length_a   1.000
_cell.length_b   1.000
_cell.length_c   1.000
_cell.angle_alpha   90.00
_cell.angle_beta   90.00
_cell.angle_gamma   90.00
#
_symmetry.space_group_name_H-M   'P 1'
#
loop_
_entity.id
_entity.type
_entity.pdbx_description
1 polymer ?
#
loop_
_entity_poly.entity_id
_entity_poly.type
_entity_poly.pdbx_seq_one_letter_code
_entity_poly.pdbx_strand_id
1 'polypeptide(L)'
;MGQLWADMIRGYLGEIAVKIFIKNNWKVEVFLDHEKGSLQDYLPMDIHEVLLPNGQRQTPKIKISIKATKWNRIWLDIPGDQFNHSDIHILVKVGVGRDHLFAFFKEISVFKDKILPVGEKIGALTHSDSETLFNELPSFQPIPAYIFGFIRKNDAFKKLPYEGKKGRKNYNITGWKGPISPGDLDEIKKREKAPGKIEFEGIRKFSHNQGYLFNAGNLLWGKKDWDEVIEEIKSF
;
A
#
# COMPACT_ATOMS: atom_id res chain seq x y z
N MET A 1 -13.58 4.42 -13.33
CA MET A 1 -12.87 5.62 -12.83
C MET A 1 -12.72 5.65 -11.31
N GLY A 2 -13.78 5.56 -10.51
CA GLY A 2 -13.68 5.72 -9.03
C GLY A 2 -12.68 4.80 -8.32
N GLN A 3 -12.49 3.56 -8.80
CA GLN A 3 -11.49 2.64 -8.24
C GLN A 3 -10.04 3.13 -8.44
N LEU A 4 -9.72 3.68 -9.62
CA LEU A 4 -8.38 4.21 -9.92
C LEU A 4 -8.05 5.38 -8.99
N TRP A 5 -9.01 6.28 -8.77
CA TRP A 5 -8.87 7.38 -7.82
C TRP A 5 -8.65 6.88 -6.39
N ALA A 6 -9.44 5.90 -5.95
CA ALA A 6 -9.31 5.34 -4.61
C ALA A 6 -7.99 4.58 -4.39
N ASP A 7 -7.43 3.98 -5.44
CA ASP A 7 -6.13 3.32 -5.38
C ASP A 7 -4.98 4.32 -5.39
N MET A 8 -5.06 5.37 -6.22
CA MET A 8 -4.09 6.49 -6.25
C MET A 8 -4.02 7.23 -4.90
N ILE A 9 -5.18 7.64 -4.35
CA ILE A 9 -5.24 8.30 -3.04
C ILE A 9 -4.63 7.42 -1.95
N ARG A 10 -4.88 6.11 -2.00
CA ARG A 10 -4.29 5.17 -1.04
C ARG A 10 -2.77 5.10 -1.16
N GLY A 11 -2.25 5.12 -2.39
CA GLY A 11 -0.81 5.21 -2.66
C GLY A 11 -0.19 6.42 -1.95
N TYR A 12 -0.69 7.62 -2.26
CA TYR A 12 -0.22 8.86 -1.65
C TYR A 12 -0.33 8.87 -0.13
N LEU A 13 -1.43 8.37 0.44
CA LEU A 13 -1.57 8.25 1.90
C LEU A 13 -0.52 7.30 2.49
N GLY A 14 -0.17 6.23 1.79
CA GLY A 14 0.88 5.30 2.20
C GLY A 14 2.26 5.96 2.21
N GLU A 15 2.58 6.73 1.17
CA GLU A 15 3.85 7.46 1.06
C GLU A 15 3.98 8.54 2.14
N ILE A 16 2.91 9.32 2.36
CA ILE A 16 2.84 10.30 3.45
C ILE A 16 3.06 9.63 4.80
N ALA A 17 2.45 8.46 5.03
CA ALA A 17 2.63 7.73 6.28
C ALA A 17 4.09 7.30 6.50
N VAL A 18 4.78 6.83 5.47
CA VAL A 18 6.22 6.49 5.53
C VAL A 18 7.06 7.73 5.82
N LYS A 19 6.77 8.85 5.15
CA LYS A 19 7.45 10.12 5.43
C LYS A 19 7.30 10.54 6.90
N ILE A 20 6.08 10.50 7.43
CA ILE A 20 5.82 10.83 8.84
C ILE A 20 6.54 9.86 9.77
N PHE A 21 6.51 8.56 9.48
CA PHE A 21 7.20 7.54 10.27
C PHE A 21 8.71 7.77 10.34
N ILE A 22 9.35 7.98 9.19
CA ILE A 22 10.79 8.21 9.11
C ILE A 22 11.18 9.48 9.89
N LYS A 23 10.43 10.58 9.68
CA LYS A 23 10.66 11.85 10.38
C LYS A 23 10.49 11.70 11.90
N ASN A 24 9.48 10.99 12.36
CA ASN A 24 9.20 10.88 13.79
C ASN A 24 10.24 10.04 14.53
N ASN A 25 10.69 8.94 13.93
CA ASN A 25 11.56 7.95 14.56
C ASN A 25 13.06 8.26 14.40
N TRP A 26 13.49 8.80 13.25
CA TRP A 26 14.91 9.06 12.95
C TRP A 26 15.24 10.53 12.69
N LYS A 27 14.24 11.43 12.77
CA LYS A 27 14.41 12.88 12.48
C LYS A 27 14.97 13.15 11.08
N VAL A 28 14.77 12.23 10.14
CA VAL A 28 15.13 12.39 8.73
C VAL A 28 13.94 12.96 7.99
N GLU A 29 14.16 14.06 7.29
CA GLU A 29 13.14 14.64 6.42
C GLU A 29 13.30 14.10 5.01
N VAL A 30 12.25 13.43 4.53
CA VAL A 30 12.19 12.86 3.19
C VAL A 30 11.18 13.63 2.33
N PHE A 31 11.49 13.76 1.05
CA PHE A 31 10.64 14.41 0.05
C PHE A 31 10.15 13.36 -0.96
N LEU A 32 8.84 13.40 -1.19
CA LEU A 32 8.13 12.56 -2.15
C LEU A 32 7.94 13.37 -3.42
N ASP A 33 7.94 12.73 -4.58
CA ASP A 33 7.63 13.41 -5.84
C ASP A 33 6.16 13.20 -6.18
N HIS A 34 5.45 14.30 -6.31
CA HIS A 34 4.03 14.30 -6.66
C HIS A 34 3.73 15.31 -7.79
N GLU A 35 4.75 15.72 -8.56
CA GLU A 35 4.50 16.59 -9.70
C GLU A 35 3.81 15.84 -10.85
N LYS A 36 2.90 16.55 -11.55
CA LYS A 36 2.29 16.05 -12.80
C LYS A 36 3.34 16.06 -13.91
N GLY A 37 4.17 15.02 -13.96
CA GLY A 37 5.12 14.78 -15.05
C GLY A 37 4.51 14.03 -16.25
N SER A 38 5.30 13.90 -17.32
CA SER A 38 4.98 13.02 -18.44
C SER A 38 5.10 11.55 -18.00
N LEU A 39 4.52 10.60 -18.76
CA LEU A 39 4.54 9.17 -18.40
C LEU A 39 5.96 8.58 -18.25
N GLN A 40 6.97 9.28 -18.78
CA GLN A 40 8.39 8.94 -18.73
C GLN A 40 9.08 9.44 -17.44
N ASP A 41 8.45 10.37 -16.72
CA ASP A 41 8.96 10.99 -15.49
C ASP A 41 8.47 10.28 -14.22
N TYR A 42 7.73 9.17 -14.34
CA TYR A 42 7.42 8.29 -13.20
C TYR A 42 8.70 7.57 -12.80
N LEU A 43 9.55 8.28 -12.08
CA LEU A 43 10.78 7.78 -11.51
C LEU A 43 10.47 6.56 -10.63
N PRO A 44 11.33 5.54 -10.63
CA PRO A 44 11.05 4.22 -10.05
C PRO A 44 11.08 4.16 -8.51
N MET A 45 11.11 5.31 -7.83
CA MET A 45 11.25 5.44 -6.39
C MET A 45 10.20 6.40 -5.85
N ASP A 46 9.70 6.15 -4.65
CA ASP A 46 8.72 7.04 -4.01
C ASP A 46 9.43 8.11 -3.14
N ILE A 47 10.60 7.78 -2.58
CA ILE A 47 11.45 8.73 -1.85
C ILE A 47 12.53 9.28 -2.80
N HIS A 48 12.45 10.57 -3.10
CA HIS A 48 13.27 11.22 -4.13
C HIS A 48 14.43 12.03 -3.58
N GLU A 49 14.19 12.75 -2.48
CA GLU A 49 15.22 13.54 -1.82
C GLU A 49 15.14 13.35 -0.32
N VAL A 50 16.27 13.57 0.35
CA VAL A 50 16.35 13.69 1.80
C VAL A 50 17.10 14.94 2.20
N LEU A 51 16.71 15.53 3.34
CA LEU A 51 17.40 16.67 3.93
C LEU A 51 18.59 16.19 4.75
N LEU A 52 19.77 16.67 4.40
CA LEU A 52 21.00 16.43 5.13
C LEU A 52 21.12 17.34 6.36
N PRO A 53 21.95 16.97 7.36
CA PRO A 53 22.24 17.84 8.50
C PRO A 53 22.82 19.21 8.09
N ASN A 54 23.47 19.30 6.92
CA ASN A 54 24.01 20.55 6.38
C ASN A 54 22.96 21.43 5.66
N GLY A 55 21.69 21.00 5.64
CA GLY A 55 20.57 21.71 4.98
C GLY A 55 20.43 21.47 3.48
N GLN A 56 21.32 20.69 2.87
CA GLN A 56 21.21 20.34 1.44
C GLN A 56 20.20 19.21 1.24
N ARG A 57 19.56 19.19 0.07
CA ARG A 57 18.75 18.07 -0.38
C ARG A 57 19.57 17.18 -1.29
N GLN A 58 19.42 15.87 -1.13
CA GLN A 58 20.12 14.90 -1.96
C GLN A 58 19.28 13.67 -2.24
N THR A 59 19.43 13.12 -3.43
CA THR A 59 18.79 11.85 -3.83
C THR A 59 19.48 10.66 -3.15
N PRO A 60 18.74 9.78 -2.47
CA PRO A 60 19.30 8.56 -1.89
C PRO A 60 19.92 7.64 -2.94
N LYS A 61 21.00 6.93 -2.56
CA LYS A 61 21.59 5.88 -3.40
C LYS A 61 20.67 4.68 -3.60
N ILE A 62 19.80 4.42 -2.63
CA ILE A 62 18.87 3.30 -2.64
C ILE A 62 17.50 3.72 -3.17
N LYS A 63 16.89 2.84 -3.97
CA LYS A 63 15.56 3.04 -4.52
C LYS A 63 14.52 2.39 -3.62
N ILE A 64 13.53 3.17 -3.16
CA ILE A 64 12.49 2.70 -2.25
C ILE A 64 11.14 2.77 -2.95
N SER A 65 10.40 1.66 -2.94
CA SER A 65 8.99 1.60 -3.32
C SER A 65 8.09 1.37 -2.10
N ILE A 66 6.94 2.03 -2.07
CA ILE A 66 5.96 2.05 -1.00
C ILE A 66 4.64 1.57 -1.58
N LYS A 67 4.20 0.39 -1.14
CA LYS A 67 2.94 -0.20 -1.56
C LYS A 67 1.89 -0.07 -0.47
N ALA A 68 0.83 0.70 -0.76
CA ALA A 68 -0.29 0.88 0.15
C ALA A 68 -1.43 -0.12 -0.13
N THR A 69 -1.96 -0.74 0.93
CA THR A 69 -3.06 -1.71 0.83
C THR A 69 -4.13 -1.52 1.91
N LYS A 70 -5.25 -2.25 1.76
CA LYS A 70 -6.36 -2.26 2.73
C LYS A 70 -5.98 -3.12 3.95
N TRP A 71 -6.60 -2.84 5.10
CA TRP A 71 -6.34 -3.54 6.37
C TRP A 71 -6.35 -5.07 6.27
N ASN A 72 -7.33 -5.63 5.57
CA ASN A 72 -7.56 -7.07 5.47
C ASN A 72 -6.63 -7.80 4.49
N ARG A 73 -5.78 -7.07 3.74
CA ARG A 73 -4.80 -7.69 2.85
C ARG A 73 -3.54 -8.06 3.64
N ILE A 74 -3.09 -9.30 3.49
CA ILE A 74 -1.90 -9.83 4.15
C ILE A 74 -0.71 -10.00 3.19
N TRP A 75 -0.90 -9.68 1.92
CA TRP A 75 0.05 -9.93 0.85
C TRP A 75 0.62 -8.62 0.32
N LEU A 76 1.95 -8.53 0.30
CA LEU A 76 2.70 -7.63 -0.57
C LEU A 76 2.93 -8.37 -1.89
N ASP A 77 2.17 -7.97 -2.89
CA ASP A 77 2.17 -8.57 -4.21
C ASP A 77 2.88 -7.64 -5.20
N ILE A 78 3.96 -8.06 -5.84
CA ILE A 78 4.79 -7.21 -6.71
C ILE A 78 5.00 -7.91 -8.06
N PRO A 79 4.49 -7.36 -9.18
CA PRO A 79 4.79 -7.86 -10.52
C PRO A 79 6.29 -7.94 -10.80
N GLY A 80 6.72 -8.94 -11.56
CA GLY A 80 8.15 -9.27 -11.75
C GLY A 80 9.04 -8.09 -12.16
N ASP A 81 8.63 -7.31 -13.16
CA ASP A 81 9.40 -6.17 -13.65
C ASP A 81 9.49 -5.04 -12.61
N GLN A 82 8.45 -4.84 -11.81
CA GLN A 82 8.40 -3.79 -10.79
C GLN A 82 9.34 -4.09 -9.61
N PHE A 83 9.53 -5.37 -9.26
CA PHE A 83 10.39 -5.75 -8.15
C PHE A 83 11.84 -5.29 -8.35
N ASN A 84 12.32 -5.33 -9.60
CA ASN A 84 13.70 -5.02 -9.94
C ASN A 84 14.00 -3.51 -9.96
N HIS A 85 12.97 -2.66 -9.97
CA HIS A 85 13.11 -1.20 -10.05
C HIS A 85 13.49 -0.54 -8.72
N SER A 86 13.24 -1.23 -7.60
CA SER A 86 13.50 -0.73 -6.26
C SER A 86 14.34 -1.71 -5.45
N ASP A 87 15.25 -1.20 -4.62
CA ASP A 87 16.10 -1.98 -3.74
C ASP A 87 15.35 -2.41 -2.47
N ILE A 88 14.39 -1.60 -2.03
CA ILE A 88 13.55 -1.84 -0.87
C ILE A 88 12.08 -1.66 -1.25
N HIS A 89 11.22 -2.57 -0.78
CA HIS A 89 9.77 -2.46 -0.97
C HIS A 89 9.08 -2.48 0.39
N ILE A 90 8.39 -1.39 0.73
CA ILE A 90 7.70 -1.17 2.00
C ILE A 90 6.21 -1.48 1.82
N LEU A 91 5.63 -2.24 2.75
CA LEU A 91 4.18 -2.43 2.81
C LEU A 91 3.56 -1.50 3.84
N VAL A 92 2.56 -0.72 3.42
CA VAL A 92 1.77 0.14 4.30
C VAL A 92 0.30 -0.27 4.22
N LYS A 93 -0.36 -0.36 5.38
CA LYS A 93 -1.82 -0.53 5.46
C LYS A 93 -2.46 0.79 5.83
N VAL A 94 -3.40 1.24 5.03
CA VAL A 94 -4.08 2.53 5.24
C VAL A 94 -5.56 2.29 5.53
N GLY A 95 -6.04 2.89 6.62
CA GLY A 95 -7.42 2.80 7.08
C GLY A 95 -8.37 3.81 6.48
N VAL A 96 -8.48 3.80 5.16
CA VAL A 96 -9.51 4.59 4.48
C VAL A 96 -10.87 3.92 4.59
N GLY A 97 -11.74 4.50 5.42
CA GLY A 97 -13.16 4.14 5.53
C GLY A 97 -14.03 4.87 4.50
N ARG A 98 -15.29 4.44 4.34
CA ARG A 98 -16.27 5.13 3.47
C ARG A 98 -16.47 6.59 3.90
N ASP A 99 -16.43 6.84 5.20
CA ASP A 99 -16.69 8.16 5.78
C ASP A 99 -15.64 9.20 5.35
N HIS A 100 -14.41 8.79 5.02
CA HIS A 100 -13.38 9.71 4.54
C HIS A 100 -13.69 10.27 3.14
N LEU A 101 -14.40 9.52 2.29
CA LEU A 101 -14.85 10.03 1.00
C LEU A 101 -15.97 11.06 1.17
N PHE A 102 -16.91 10.79 2.07
CA PHE A 102 -17.98 11.74 2.40
C PHE A 102 -17.43 12.98 3.09
N ALA A 103 -16.46 12.83 3.98
CA ALA A 103 -15.73 13.94 4.58
C ALA A 103 -15.00 14.78 3.53
N PHE A 104 -14.34 14.15 2.56
CA PHE A 104 -13.73 14.86 1.44
C PHE A 104 -14.76 15.69 0.66
N PHE A 105 -15.88 15.07 0.26
CA PHE A 105 -16.95 15.79 -0.46
C PHE A 105 -17.64 16.86 0.37
N LYS A 106 -17.73 16.70 1.70
CA LYS A 106 -18.19 17.73 2.63
C LYS A 106 -17.22 18.91 2.66
N GLU A 107 -15.92 18.63 2.75
CA GLU A 107 -14.84 19.63 2.82
C GLU A 107 -14.75 20.47 1.54
N ILE A 108 -14.87 19.84 0.37
CA ILE A 108 -14.90 20.57 -0.92
C ILE A 108 -16.31 21.07 -1.29
N SER A 109 -17.23 21.12 -0.33
CA SER A 109 -18.60 21.64 -0.46
C SER A 109 -19.45 21.00 -1.57
N VAL A 110 -19.12 19.80 -2.05
CA VAL A 110 -19.91 19.11 -3.10
C VAL A 110 -21.35 18.90 -2.66
N PHE A 111 -21.57 18.50 -1.41
CA PHE A 111 -22.93 18.30 -0.90
C PHE A 111 -23.70 19.61 -0.81
N LYS A 112 -23.07 20.66 -0.27
CA LYS A 112 -23.66 21.98 -0.09
C LYS A 112 -23.97 22.67 -1.42
N ASP A 113 -23.07 22.55 -2.39
CA ASP A 113 -23.14 23.36 -3.62
C ASP A 113 -23.81 22.64 -4.78
N LYS A 114 -23.80 21.31 -4.79
CA LYS A 114 -24.21 20.50 -5.96
C LYS A 114 -25.33 19.51 -5.67
N ILE A 115 -25.33 18.85 -4.51
CA ILE A 115 -26.26 17.76 -4.23
C ILE A 115 -27.52 18.26 -3.52
N LEU A 116 -27.39 18.86 -2.33
CA LEU A 116 -28.52 19.29 -1.51
C LEU A 116 -29.40 20.35 -2.21
N PRO A 117 -28.85 21.34 -2.95
CA PRO A 117 -29.68 22.31 -3.68
C PRO A 117 -30.57 21.68 -4.76
N VAL A 118 -30.21 20.52 -5.29
CA VAL A 118 -31.06 19.79 -6.26
C VAL A 118 -32.28 19.23 -5.54
N GLY A 119 -32.09 18.67 -4.33
CA GLY A 119 -33.18 18.19 -3.48
C GLY A 119 -34.16 19.29 -3.08
N GLU A 120 -33.63 20.47 -2.73
CA GLU A 120 -34.46 21.65 -2.42
C GLU A 120 -35.28 22.09 -3.64
N LYS A 121 -34.67 22.18 -4.82
CA LYS A 121 -35.33 22.63 -6.06
C LYS A 121 -36.50 21.73 -6.47
N ILE A 122 -36.40 20.42 -6.25
CA ILE A 122 -37.46 19.48 -6.58
C ILE A 122 -38.47 19.29 -5.44
N GLY A 123 -38.32 20.03 -4.33
CA GLY A 123 -39.20 19.93 -3.16
C GLY A 123 -39.03 18.64 -2.36
N ALA A 124 -37.94 17.89 -2.56
CA ALA A 124 -37.65 16.66 -1.81
C ALA A 124 -37.03 16.94 -0.43
N LEU A 125 -36.46 18.13 -0.23
CA LEU A 125 -35.88 18.60 1.03
C LEU A 125 -36.30 20.04 1.28
N THR A 126 -36.53 20.40 2.55
CA THR A 126 -36.56 21.82 2.94
C THR A 126 -35.12 22.33 3.15
N HIS A 127 -34.95 23.65 3.18
CA HIS A 127 -33.64 24.24 3.46
C HIS A 127 -33.08 23.82 4.83
N SER A 128 -33.95 23.73 5.84
CA SER A 128 -33.57 23.27 7.18
C SER A 128 -33.11 21.80 7.18
N ASP A 129 -33.73 20.95 6.35
CA ASP A 129 -33.32 19.55 6.20
C ASP A 129 -31.93 19.47 5.56
N SER A 130 -31.68 20.28 4.53
CA SER A 130 -30.37 20.35 3.88
C SER A 130 -29.26 20.75 4.85
N GLU A 131 -29.47 21.77 5.68
CA GLU A 131 -28.48 22.20 6.67
C GLU A 131 -28.21 21.10 7.70
N THR A 132 -29.27 20.45 8.19
CA THR A 132 -29.16 19.34 9.15
C THR A 132 -28.37 18.18 8.55
N LEU A 133 -28.75 17.71 7.37
CA LEU A 133 -28.08 16.64 6.65
C LEU A 133 -26.60 16.98 6.39
N PHE A 134 -26.30 18.21 5.97
CA PHE A 134 -24.92 18.64 5.75
C PHE A 134 -24.10 18.59 7.02
N ASN A 135 -24.66 19.03 8.15
CA ASN A 135 -23.96 19.04 9.44
C ASN A 135 -23.70 17.61 9.95
N GLU A 136 -24.64 16.69 9.73
CA GLU A 136 -24.52 15.27 10.09
C GLU A 136 -23.53 14.48 9.22
N LEU A 137 -23.17 14.98 8.04
CA LEU A 137 -22.13 14.34 7.22
C LEU A 137 -20.82 14.21 8.01
N PRO A 138 -20.08 13.10 7.84
CA PRO A 138 -18.82 12.92 8.55
C PRO A 138 -17.82 14.02 8.18
N SER A 139 -17.08 14.50 9.18
CA SER A 139 -15.90 15.35 8.97
C SER A 139 -14.63 14.49 8.97
N PHE A 140 -13.52 15.03 8.47
CA PHE A 140 -12.26 14.29 8.43
C PHE A 140 -11.84 13.83 9.82
N GLN A 141 -11.46 12.56 9.91
CA GLN A 141 -10.83 11.98 11.08
C GLN A 141 -9.40 11.57 10.72
N PRO A 142 -8.50 11.45 11.70
CA PRO A 142 -7.17 10.91 11.45
C PRO A 142 -7.26 9.54 10.78
N ILE A 143 -6.56 9.37 9.65
CA ILE A 143 -6.49 8.11 8.93
C ILE A 143 -5.39 7.25 9.57
N PRO A 144 -5.71 6.10 10.18
CA PRO A 144 -4.68 5.24 10.73
C PRO A 144 -3.89 4.62 9.59
N ALA A 145 -2.56 4.69 9.68
CA ALA A 145 -1.65 4.03 8.77
C ALA A 145 -0.67 3.16 9.56
N TYR A 146 -0.49 1.92 9.12
CA TYR A 146 0.43 0.98 9.75
C TYR A 146 1.46 0.54 8.73
N ILE A 147 2.73 0.87 9.01
CA ILE A 147 3.84 0.36 8.23
C ILE A 147 4.08 -1.06 8.72
N PHE A 148 3.92 -2.04 7.82
CA PHE A 148 3.96 -3.45 8.19
C PHE A 148 5.38 -4.02 8.17
N GLY A 149 6.29 -3.34 7.48
CA GLY A 149 7.65 -3.77 7.25
C GLY A 149 8.05 -3.62 5.80
N PHE A 150 9.21 -4.15 5.47
CA PHE A 150 9.79 -4.07 4.14
C PHE A 150 10.50 -5.36 3.75
N ILE A 151 10.84 -5.49 2.47
CA ILE A 151 11.76 -6.49 1.96
C ILE A 151 12.91 -5.80 1.23
N ARG A 152 14.04 -6.50 1.11
CA ARG A 152 15.16 -6.08 0.27
C ARG A 152 15.19 -6.92 -0.99
N LYS A 153 15.49 -6.30 -2.13
CA LYS A 153 15.61 -6.97 -3.43
C LYS A 153 16.65 -8.08 -3.43
N ASN A 154 17.76 -7.84 -2.74
CA ASN A 154 18.93 -8.72 -2.73
C ASN A 154 18.87 -9.82 -1.65
N ASP A 155 17.72 -9.99 -0.98
CA ASP A 155 17.53 -11.09 -0.04
C ASP A 155 17.61 -12.45 -0.76
N ALA A 156 18.18 -13.45 -0.08
CA ALA A 156 18.21 -14.81 -0.60
C ALA A 156 16.82 -15.46 -0.50
N PHE A 157 16.21 -15.75 -1.65
CA PHE A 157 14.92 -16.44 -1.71
C PHE A 157 15.07 -17.93 -1.98
N LYS A 158 14.34 -18.76 -1.23
CA LYS A 158 14.29 -20.20 -1.46
C LYS A 158 13.43 -20.49 -2.70
N LYS A 159 13.73 -21.58 -3.40
CA LYS A 159 12.82 -22.13 -4.40
C LYS A 159 11.53 -22.60 -3.71
N LEU A 160 10.39 -22.24 -4.28
CA LEU A 160 9.05 -22.59 -3.76
C LEU A 160 8.87 -22.24 -2.26
N PRO A 161 8.98 -20.95 -1.89
CA PRO A 161 9.08 -20.51 -0.49
C PRO A 161 7.70 -20.37 0.18
N TYR A 162 6.92 -21.45 0.24
CA TYR A 162 5.55 -21.42 0.76
C TYR A 162 5.41 -22.01 2.18
N GLU A 163 4.42 -21.51 2.89
CA GLU A 163 3.84 -22.12 4.07
C GLU A 163 2.34 -22.33 3.84
N GLY A 164 1.77 -23.37 4.44
CA GLY A 164 0.33 -23.58 4.32
C GLY A 164 -0.22 -24.63 5.25
N LYS A 165 -1.54 -24.81 5.15
CA LYS A 165 -2.30 -25.75 5.95
C LYS A 165 -3.24 -26.54 5.06
N LYS A 166 -3.17 -27.86 5.20
CA LYS A 166 -4.10 -28.78 4.53
C LYS A 166 -5.44 -28.78 5.26
N GLY A 167 -6.49 -28.39 4.56
CA GLY A 167 -7.88 -28.59 5.00
C GLY A 167 -8.44 -29.94 4.54
N ARG A 168 -9.74 -30.14 4.74
CA ARG A 168 -10.44 -31.39 4.33
C ARG A 168 -10.42 -31.62 2.81
N LYS A 169 -10.50 -30.55 2.01
CA LYS A 169 -10.54 -30.62 0.54
C LYS A 169 -9.42 -29.80 -0.11
N ASN A 170 -9.14 -28.61 0.41
CA ASN A 170 -8.20 -27.66 -0.19
C ASN A 170 -6.92 -27.54 0.63
N TYR A 171 -5.86 -27.05 0.00
CA TYR A 171 -4.65 -26.62 0.69
C TYR A 171 -4.59 -25.09 0.65
N ASN A 172 -4.50 -24.48 1.83
CA ASN A 172 -4.46 -23.03 1.96
C ASN A 172 -3.01 -22.58 2.17
N ILE A 173 -2.49 -21.77 1.26
CA ILE A 173 -1.19 -21.12 1.40
C ILE A 173 -1.35 -19.92 2.34
N THR A 174 -0.65 -19.96 3.46
CA THR A 174 -0.68 -18.95 4.53
C THR A 174 0.58 -18.07 4.53
N GLY A 175 1.63 -18.50 3.84
CA GLY A 175 2.88 -17.75 3.73
C GLY A 175 3.58 -17.94 2.39
N TRP A 176 4.26 -16.90 1.96
CA TRP A 176 5.16 -16.89 0.80
C TRP A 176 6.27 -15.86 1.05
N LYS A 177 7.51 -16.17 0.67
CA LYS A 177 8.64 -15.21 0.75
C LYS A 177 9.56 -15.31 -0.45
N GLY A 178 9.22 -14.60 -1.52
CA GLY A 178 10.08 -14.47 -2.70
C GLY A 178 9.33 -14.68 -4.01
N PRO A 179 10.01 -15.15 -5.07
CA PRO A 179 9.41 -15.24 -6.39
C PRO A 179 8.28 -16.26 -6.43
N ILE A 180 7.27 -15.98 -7.26
CA ILE A 180 6.23 -16.92 -7.68
C ILE A 180 6.35 -17.10 -9.19
N SER A 181 6.33 -18.35 -9.63
CA SER A 181 6.50 -18.73 -11.03
C SER A 181 5.34 -19.59 -11.55
N PRO A 182 5.11 -19.61 -12.88
CA PRO A 182 4.16 -20.53 -13.49
C PRO A 182 4.53 -21.98 -13.14
N GLY A 183 3.54 -22.76 -12.68
CA GLY A 183 3.73 -24.17 -12.29
C GLY A 183 3.99 -24.39 -10.80
N ASP A 184 4.33 -23.35 -10.03
CA ASP A 184 4.57 -23.49 -8.58
C ASP A 184 3.37 -24.09 -7.84
N LEU A 185 2.14 -23.66 -8.17
CA LEU A 185 0.93 -24.20 -7.55
C LEU A 185 0.70 -25.68 -7.89
N ASP A 186 1.10 -26.11 -9.08
CA ASP A 186 1.01 -27.52 -9.48
C ASP A 186 2.07 -28.36 -8.76
N GLU A 187 3.28 -27.82 -8.57
CA GLU A 187 4.32 -28.44 -7.77
C GLU A 187 3.87 -28.62 -6.31
N ILE A 188 3.27 -27.58 -5.71
CA ILE A 188 2.69 -27.65 -4.36
C ILE A 188 1.57 -28.69 -4.31
N LYS A 189 0.68 -28.71 -5.30
CA LYS A 189 -0.42 -29.68 -5.34
C LYS A 189 0.08 -31.13 -5.36
N LYS A 190 1.13 -31.40 -6.14
CA LYS A 190 1.80 -32.72 -6.19
C LYS A 190 2.47 -33.05 -4.85
N ARG A 191 3.20 -32.10 -4.27
CA ARG A 191 3.94 -32.27 -3.00
C ARG A 191 3.02 -32.54 -1.81
N GLU A 192 1.95 -31.77 -1.69
CA GLU A 192 1.02 -31.84 -0.55
C GLU A 192 -0.09 -32.88 -0.73
N LYS A 193 -0.15 -33.53 -1.89
CA LYS A 193 -1.20 -34.49 -2.28
C LYS A 193 -2.59 -33.92 -1.99
N ALA A 194 -2.82 -32.67 -2.40
CA ALA A 194 -4.05 -31.95 -2.11
C ALA A 194 -5.14 -32.38 -3.11
N PRO A 195 -6.26 -32.96 -2.65
CA PRO A 195 -7.29 -33.48 -3.55
C PRO A 195 -8.08 -32.36 -4.26
N GLY A 196 -8.18 -31.18 -3.64
CA GLY A 196 -8.91 -30.03 -4.15
C GLY A 196 -8.01 -28.91 -4.68
N LYS A 197 -8.40 -27.67 -4.39
CA LYS A 197 -7.73 -26.46 -4.88
C LYS A 197 -6.57 -26.08 -3.96
N ILE A 198 -5.57 -25.41 -4.55
CA ILE A 198 -4.55 -24.66 -3.85
C ILE A 198 -4.97 -23.19 -3.90
N GLU A 199 -5.13 -22.56 -2.73
CA GLU A 199 -5.61 -21.18 -2.63
C GLU A 199 -4.75 -20.38 -1.66
N PHE A 200 -4.49 -19.12 -1.98
CA PHE A 200 -3.85 -18.18 -1.06
C PHE A 200 -4.86 -17.62 -0.07
N GLU A 201 -4.45 -17.51 1.19
CA GLU A 201 -5.29 -16.98 2.25
C GLU A 201 -5.75 -15.54 1.92
N GLY A 202 -7.06 -15.28 2.07
CA GLY A 202 -7.66 -13.95 1.88
C GLY A 202 -7.76 -13.43 0.43
N ILE A 203 -7.04 -13.98 -0.54
CA ILE A 203 -7.09 -13.54 -1.95
C ILE A 203 -7.44 -14.66 -2.94
N ARG A 204 -7.31 -15.93 -2.53
CA ARG A 204 -7.50 -17.16 -3.32
C ARG A 204 -6.49 -17.28 -4.46
N LYS A 205 -6.51 -16.37 -5.44
CA LYS A 205 -5.60 -16.35 -6.59
C LYS A 205 -5.12 -14.93 -6.87
N PHE A 206 -3.89 -14.81 -7.35
CA PHE A 206 -3.35 -13.55 -7.88
C PHE A 206 -3.69 -13.41 -9.37
N SER A 207 -3.70 -12.16 -9.86
CA SER A 207 -3.97 -11.84 -11.26
C SER A 207 -2.80 -12.12 -12.20
N HIS A 208 -1.60 -12.32 -11.63
CA HIS A 208 -0.42 -12.75 -12.36
C HIS A 208 0.08 -14.10 -11.79
N ASN A 209 0.84 -14.80 -12.62
CA ASN A 209 1.48 -16.06 -12.28
C ASN A 209 3.03 -15.93 -12.25
N GLN A 210 3.53 -14.71 -12.36
CA GLN A 210 4.96 -14.38 -12.32
C GLN A 210 5.17 -13.05 -11.59
N GLY A 211 5.98 -13.09 -10.54
CA GLY A 211 6.30 -11.91 -9.75
C GLY A 211 6.94 -12.29 -8.43
N TYR A 212 6.78 -11.43 -7.44
CA TYR A 212 7.24 -11.64 -6.08
C TYR A 212 6.08 -11.47 -5.11
N LEU A 213 6.00 -12.39 -4.16
CA LEU A 213 4.95 -12.43 -3.17
C LEU A 213 5.54 -12.53 -1.78
N PHE A 214 5.01 -11.71 -0.87
CA PHE A 214 5.41 -11.73 0.53
C PHE A 214 4.17 -11.65 1.39
N ASN A 215 3.98 -12.58 2.32
CA ASN A 215 3.03 -12.34 3.39
C ASN A 215 3.63 -11.37 4.41
N ALA A 216 2.74 -10.61 5.05
CA ALA A 216 3.05 -9.60 6.05
C ALA A 216 3.97 -10.10 7.20
N GLY A 217 3.89 -11.39 7.56
CA GLY A 217 4.73 -11.98 8.60
C GLY A 217 6.19 -12.22 8.18
N ASN A 218 6.51 -12.11 6.89
CA ASN A 218 7.85 -12.33 6.35
C ASN A 218 8.62 -11.04 6.07
N LEU A 219 8.02 -9.88 6.39
CA LEU A 219 8.62 -8.56 6.21
C LEU A 219 9.59 -8.25 7.37
N LEU A 220 10.67 -7.55 7.04
CA LEU A 220 11.59 -6.97 8.02
C LEU A 220 10.91 -5.79 8.73
N TRP A 221 11.11 -5.70 10.04
CA TRP A 221 10.43 -4.69 10.87
C TRP A 221 11.26 -4.22 12.07
N GLY A 222 12.29 -4.98 12.46
CA GLY A 222 13.08 -4.67 13.65
C GLY A 222 13.71 -3.28 13.55
N LYS A 223 13.91 -2.62 14.70
CA LYS A 223 14.58 -1.32 14.75
C LYS A 223 15.93 -1.36 14.03
N LYS A 224 16.72 -2.42 14.23
CA LYS A 224 18.00 -2.64 13.54
C LYS A 224 17.83 -2.68 12.02
N ASP A 225 16.82 -3.41 11.52
CA ASP A 225 16.56 -3.51 10.08
C ASP A 225 16.28 -2.11 9.50
N TRP A 226 15.47 -1.31 10.20
CA TRP A 226 15.19 0.07 9.79
C TRP A 226 16.40 1.00 9.94
N ASP A 227 17.19 0.88 10.99
CA ASP A 227 18.41 1.67 11.19
C ASP A 227 19.34 1.50 9.97
N GLU A 228 19.52 0.27 9.47
CA GLU A 228 20.30 0.01 8.25
C GLU A 228 19.72 0.71 7.01
N VAL A 229 18.39 0.63 6.80
CA VAL A 229 17.72 1.34 5.71
C VAL A 229 17.92 2.84 5.81
N ILE A 230 17.79 3.41 7.01
CA ILE A 230 17.94 4.85 7.23
C ILE A 230 19.39 5.29 6.97
N GLU A 231 20.38 4.49 7.36
CA GLU A 231 21.79 4.79 7.05
C GLU A 231 22.06 4.70 5.55
N GLU A 232 21.47 3.74 4.85
CA GLU A 232 21.54 3.67 3.38
C GLU A 232 20.86 4.89 2.71
N ILE A 233 19.73 5.36 3.23
CA ILE A 233 19.05 6.58 2.76
C ILE A 233 19.95 7.81 2.90
N LYS A 234 20.71 7.89 4.01
CA LYS A 234 21.68 8.97 4.28
C LYS A 234 23.06 8.72 3.65
N SER A 235 23.25 7.62 2.93
CA SER A 235 24.52 7.31 2.30
C SER A 235 24.59 7.97 0.92
N PHE A 236 25.67 8.72 0.69
CA PHE A 236 25.88 9.53 -0.50
C PHE A 236 27.22 9.24 -1.15
#